data_AF-A0A957TGC2-F1
#
_entry.id   AF-A0A957TGC2-F1
#
_cell.length_a   1.000
_cell.length_b   1.000
_cell.length_c   1.000
_cell.angle_alpha   90.00
_cell.angle_beta   90.00
_cell.angle_gamma   90.00
#
_symmetry.space_group_name_H-M   'P 1'
#
loop_
_entity.id
_entity.type
_entity.pdbx_description
1 polymer ?
#
loop_
_entity_poly.entity_id
_entity_poly.type
_entity_poly.pdbx_seq_one_letter_code
_entity_poly.pdbx_strand_id
1 'polypeptide(L)'
;MDIQTLREFMAQRDSFSILETMDVHTGVRTVLQEFDYVIEAPNWTKNGRFLIYNSKGRMYSYELASGDIQEIDTGFAIDCNNDHVLSPDNMQLAVSHHTSEDANSRIYIVPLAGGEPVLVTEKGPSYLHGWSPDGKRLAYCAARDGQYDIYTIAVEGGAETQLTDLPGLDDGPEYSPDGEHIWF
;
A
#
# COMPACT_ATOMS: atom_id res chain seq x y z
N MET A 1 -17.71 8.41 -8.72
CA MET A 1 -17.68 7.05 -9.30
C MET A 1 -18.03 6.10 -8.16
N ASP A 2 -18.90 5.11 -8.37
CA ASP A 2 -19.18 4.10 -7.33
C ASP A 2 -18.19 2.93 -7.39
N ILE A 3 -18.22 2.08 -6.37
CA ILE A 3 -17.27 0.96 -6.23
C ILE A 3 -17.44 -0.09 -7.34
N GLN A 4 -18.67 -0.30 -7.83
CA GLN A 4 -18.93 -1.29 -8.88
C GLN A 4 -18.32 -0.84 -10.21
N THR A 5 -18.50 0.43 -10.53
CA THR A 5 -17.90 1.07 -11.69
C THR A 5 -16.37 1.00 -11.61
N LEU A 6 -15.77 1.26 -10.44
CA LEU A 6 -14.32 1.15 -10.25
C LEU A 6 -13.83 -0.28 -10.51
N ARG A 7 -14.50 -1.30 -9.96
CA ARG A 7 -14.16 -2.71 -10.18
C ARG A 7 -14.22 -3.09 -11.65
N GLU A 8 -15.23 -2.62 -12.38
CA GLU A 8 -15.36 -2.86 -13.82
C GLU A 8 -14.20 -2.23 -14.61
N PHE A 9 -13.79 -1.00 -14.25
CA PHE A 9 -12.60 -0.37 -14.84
C PHE A 9 -11.32 -1.16 -14.54
N MET A 10 -11.13 -1.61 -13.30
CA MET A 10 -9.95 -2.41 -12.92
C MET A 10 -9.91 -3.77 -13.61
N ALA A 11 -11.07 -4.42 -13.79
CA ALA A 11 -11.18 -5.71 -14.45
C ALA A 11 -10.87 -5.66 -15.96
N GLN A 12 -10.95 -4.49 -16.58
CA GLN A 12 -10.64 -4.29 -18.01
C GLN A 12 -9.13 -4.10 -18.26
N ARG A 13 -8.28 -4.09 -17.24
CA ARG A 13 -6.83 -4.00 -17.41
C ARG A 13 -6.31 -5.28 -18.09
N ASP A 14 -6.12 -5.18 -19.39
CA ASP A 14 -5.50 -6.21 -20.22
C ASP A 14 -3.99 -5.98 -20.29
N SER A 15 -3.27 -6.52 -19.31
CA SER A 15 -1.82 -6.41 -19.21
C SER A 15 -1.25 -7.60 -18.44
N PHE A 16 -0.01 -7.97 -18.76
CA PHE A 16 0.75 -9.00 -18.07
C PHE A 16 1.81 -8.35 -17.18
N SER A 17 2.23 -9.04 -16.12
CA SER A 17 3.27 -8.59 -15.22
C SER A 17 4.40 -9.60 -15.11
N ILE A 18 5.61 -9.11 -14.90
CA ILE A 18 6.79 -9.94 -14.62
C ILE A 18 7.32 -9.49 -13.27
N LEU A 19 7.31 -10.39 -12.28
CA LEU A 19 7.99 -10.19 -11.02
C LEU A 19 9.44 -10.59 -11.20
N GLU A 20 10.36 -9.66 -10.98
CA GLU A 20 11.79 -9.90 -11.07
C GLU A 20 12.54 -9.30 -9.87
N THR A 21 13.72 -9.86 -9.57
CA THR A 21 14.68 -9.27 -8.65
C THR A 21 15.88 -8.78 -9.43
N MET A 22 16.52 -7.71 -8.95
CA MET A 22 17.74 -7.17 -9.52
C MET A 22 18.77 -7.01 -8.42
N ASP A 23 19.96 -7.58 -8.61
CA ASP A 23 21.10 -7.27 -7.77
C ASP A 23 21.59 -5.86 -8.12
N VAL A 24 21.55 -4.95 -7.15
CA VAL A 24 21.84 -3.52 -7.37
C VAL A 24 23.32 -3.22 -7.66
N HIS A 25 24.23 -4.15 -7.37
CA HIS A 25 25.67 -3.95 -7.59
C HIS A 25 26.13 -4.49 -8.95
N THR A 26 25.57 -5.61 -9.38
CA THR A 26 25.94 -6.32 -10.62
C THR A 26 24.98 -6.04 -11.76
N GLY A 27 23.75 -5.63 -11.44
CA GLY A 27 22.65 -5.44 -12.38
C GLY A 27 22.03 -6.73 -12.91
N VAL A 28 22.40 -7.90 -12.36
CA VAL A 28 21.82 -9.19 -12.74
C VAL A 28 20.34 -9.20 -12.36
N ARG A 29 19.48 -9.52 -13.33
CA ARG A 29 18.04 -9.68 -13.15
C ARG A 29 17.64 -11.15 -13.18
N THR A 30 16.75 -11.52 -12.27
CA THR A 30 16.18 -12.87 -12.19
C THR A 30 14.67 -12.75 -12.22
N VAL A 31 14.05 -13.33 -13.26
CA VAL A 31 12.59 -13.48 -13.32
C VAL A 31 12.16 -14.52 -12.29
N LEU A 32 11.25 -14.11 -11.41
CA LEU A 32 10.68 -14.95 -10.36
C LEU A 32 9.36 -15.58 -10.81
N GLN A 33 8.50 -14.79 -11.46
CA GLN A 33 7.17 -15.22 -11.90
C GLN A 33 6.64 -14.32 -13.01
N GLU A 34 5.94 -14.91 -13.98
CA GLU A 34 5.13 -14.20 -14.97
C GLU A 34 3.64 -14.35 -14.64
N PHE A 35 2.87 -13.29 -14.83
CA PHE A 35 1.44 -13.23 -14.57
C PHE A 35 0.72 -12.75 -15.83
N ASP A 36 -0.36 -13.42 -16.21
CA ASP A 36 -1.28 -12.97 -17.26
C ASP A 36 -2.26 -11.89 -16.77
N TYR A 37 -1.93 -11.26 -15.64
CA TYR A 37 -2.65 -10.15 -15.04
C TYR A 37 -1.69 -9.17 -14.37
N VAL A 38 -2.23 -8.02 -13.99
CA VAL A 38 -1.50 -6.96 -13.30
C VAL A 38 -1.23 -7.31 -11.83
N ILE A 39 0.04 -7.24 -11.43
CA ILE A 39 0.46 -7.13 -10.03
C ILE A 39 1.12 -5.76 -9.83
N GLU A 40 1.02 -5.18 -8.65
CA GLU A 40 1.56 -3.84 -8.38
C GLU A 40 2.33 -3.80 -7.05
N ALA A 41 3.24 -2.82 -6.95
CA ALA A 41 3.94 -2.41 -5.73
C ALA A 41 4.56 -3.52 -4.84
N PRO A 42 5.41 -4.43 -5.37
CA PRO A 42 6.05 -5.45 -4.54
C PRO A 42 6.95 -4.84 -3.45
N ASN A 43 6.71 -5.24 -2.20
CA ASN A 43 7.43 -4.81 -1.00
C ASN A 43 8.16 -5.99 -0.36
N TRP A 44 9.44 -5.82 0.00
CA TRP A 44 10.21 -6.85 0.68
C TRP A 44 9.84 -6.98 2.16
N THR A 45 9.72 -8.21 2.66
CA THR A 45 9.84 -8.44 4.11
C THR A 45 11.30 -8.23 4.54
N LYS A 46 11.50 -7.74 5.76
CA LYS A 46 12.80 -7.39 6.35
C LYS A 46 13.79 -8.56 6.36
N ASN A 47 13.30 -9.79 6.49
CA ASN A 47 14.11 -11.00 6.46
C ASN A 47 14.44 -11.49 5.03
N GLY A 48 13.95 -10.80 3.99
CA GLY A 48 14.15 -11.17 2.58
C GLY A 48 13.44 -12.44 2.13
N ARG A 49 12.53 -13.00 2.96
CA ARG A 49 11.85 -14.26 2.66
C ARG A 49 10.67 -14.10 1.70
N PHE A 50 9.95 -12.98 1.78
CA PHE A 50 8.74 -12.75 0.99
C PHE A 50 8.76 -11.41 0.27
N LEU A 51 8.06 -11.37 -0.86
CA LEU A 51 7.57 -10.14 -1.49
C LEU A 51 6.07 -10.06 -1.26
N ILE A 52 5.59 -8.92 -0.77
CA ILE A 52 4.17 -8.62 -0.60
C ILE A 52 3.74 -7.69 -1.71
N TYR A 53 2.68 -8.02 -2.44
CA TYR A 53 2.20 -7.23 -3.57
C TYR A 53 0.68 -7.22 -3.60
N ASN A 54 0.08 -6.25 -4.30
CA ASN A 54 -1.35 -6.26 -4.55
C ASN A 54 -1.67 -6.72 -5.98
N SER A 55 -2.85 -7.29 -6.15
CA SER A 55 -3.43 -7.56 -7.46
C SER A 55 -4.95 -7.59 -7.36
N LYS A 56 -5.63 -6.90 -8.28
CA LYS A 56 -7.10 -6.91 -8.39
C LYS A 56 -7.83 -6.62 -7.06
N GLY A 57 -7.30 -5.70 -6.26
CA GLY A 57 -7.91 -5.33 -4.98
C GLY A 57 -7.43 -6.13 -3.77
N ARG A 58 -6.67 -7.21 -3.98
CA ARG A 58 -6.27 -8.17 -2.94
C ARG A 58 -4.77 -8.15 -2.70
N MET A 59 -4.37 -8.64 -1.54
CA MET A 59 -2.97 -8.70 -1.10
C MET A 59 -2.43 -10.13 -1.21
N TYR A 60 -1.19 -10.25 -1.66
CA TYR A 60 -0.53 -11.54 -1.88
C TYR A 60 0.89 -11.52 -1.31
N SER A 61 1.37 -12.70 -0.92
CA SER A 61 2.76 -12.97 -0.59
C SER A 61 3.34 -13.93 -1.62
N TYR A 62 4.57 -13.67 -2.06
CA TYR A 62 5.41 -14.57 -2.85
C TYR A 62 6.61 -14.99 -2.02
N GLU A 63 6.80 -16.29 -1.79
CA GLU A 63 7.96 -16.81 -1.05
C GLU A 63 9.15 -17.03 -2.00
N LEU A 64 10.27 -16.35 -1.75
CA LEU A 64 11.44 -16.35 -2.64
C LEU A 64 12.08 -17.73 -2.83
N ALA A 65 11.98 -18.61 -1.84
CA ALA A 65 12.67 -19.90 -1.85
C ALA A 65 11.91 -20.99 -2.63
N SER A 66 10.58 -20.97 -2.56
CA SER A 66 9.69 -21.99 -3.15
C SER A 66 9.02 -21.49 -4.44
N GLY A 67 8.83 -20.17 -4.57
CA GLY A 67 7.95 -19.58 -5.58
C GLY A 67 6.47 -19.65 -5.20
N ASP A 68 6.14 -20.08 -3.98
CA ASP A 68 4.76 -20.21 -3.52
C ASP A 68 4.09 -18.85 -3.40
N ILE A 69 2.86 -18.75 -3.89
CA ILE A 69 2.04 -17.55 -3.81
C ILE A 69 0.84 -17.84 -2.92
N GLN A 70 0.63 -16.97 -1.91
CA GLN A 70 -0.50 -17.07 -1.00
C GLN A 70 -1.21 -15.73 -0.88
N GLU A 71 -2.53 -15.73 -1.00
CA GLU A 71 -3.36 -14.57 -0.67
C GLU A 71 -3.29 -14.31 0.84
N ILE A 72 -3.15 -13.05 1.22
CA ILE A 72 -3.27 -12.59 2.60
C ILE A 72 -4.73 -12.22 2.80
N ASP A 73 -5.40 -12.88 3.75
CA ASP A 73 -6.80 -12.59 4.08
C ASP A 73 -6.90 -11.18 4.71
N THR A 74 -7.40 -10.21 3.97
CA THR A 74 -7.61 -8.82 4.41
C THR A 74 -9.05 -8.55 4.85
N GLY A 75 -9.82 -9.61 5.17
CA GLY A 75 -11.22 -9.50 5.55
C GLY A 75 -12.06 -8.83 4.47
N PHE A 76 -12.78 -7.76 4.81
CA PHE A 76 -13.57 -7.01 3.83
C PHE A 76 -12.74 -6.11 2.91
N ALA A 77 -11.46 -5.85 3.22
CA ALA A 77 -10.62 -4.91 2.46
C ALA A 77 -10.09 -5.55 1.17
N ILE A 78 -10.98 -5.79 0.20
CA ILE A 78 -10.71 -6.49 -1.06
C ILE A 78 -10.71 -5.58 -2.29
N ASP A 79 -10.79 -4.27 -2.09
CA ASP A 79 -10.64 -3.22 -3.10
C ASP A 79 -9.40 -2.34 -2.81
N CYS A 80 -8.29 -2.97 -2.42
CA CYS A 80 -7.01 -2.30 -2.18
C CYS A 80 -6.37 -1.82 -3.49
N ASN A 81 -5.89 -0.58 -3.52
CA ASN A 81 -5.08 -0.08 -4.63
C ASN A 81 -3.60 -0.50 -4.43
N ASN A 82 -2.70 0.09 -5.21
CA ASN A 82 -1.26 -0.20 -5.17
C ASN A 82 -0.53 0.34 -3.93
N ASP A 83 -1.18 1.16 -3.11
CA ASP A 83 -0.57 1.87 -1.99
C ASP A 83 -0.67 1.05 -0.71
N HIS A 84 0.37 0.25 -0.45
CA HIS A 84 0.48 -0.57 0.74
C HIS A 84 1.92 -0.59 1.28
N VAL A 85 2.07 -0.63 2.61
CA VAL A 85 3.38 -0.73 3.27
C VAL A 85 3.36 -1.66 4.47
N LEU A 86 4.47 -2.37 4.66
CA LEU A 86 4.68 -3.22 5.83
C LEU A 86 5.02 -2.37 7.05
N SER A 87 4.48 -2.75 8.21
CA SER A 87 4.97 -2.26 9.50
C SER A 87 6.46 -2.60 9.69
N PRO A 88 7.24 -1.78 10.44
CA PRO A 88 8.68 -1.99 10.64
C PRO A 88 9.06 -3.34 11.29
N ASP A 89 8.15 -3.93 12.06
CA ASP A 89 8.30 -5.25 12.68
C ASP A 89 7.76 -6.41 11.81
N ASN A 90 7.17 -6.09 10.65
CA ASN A 90 6.50 -7.01 9.73
C ASN A 90 5.37 -7.84 10.37
N MET A 91 4.69 -7.31 11.38
CA MET A 91 3.51 -7.97 11.98
C MET A 91 2.19 -7.53 11.34
N GLN A 92 2.19 -6.33 10.74
CA GLN A 92 1.04 -5.67 10.15
C GLN A 92 1.35 -5.16 8.74
N LEU A 93 0.30 -5.00 7.94
CA LEU A 93 0.30 -4.37 6.62
C LEU A 93 -0.71 -3.22 6.67
N ALA A 94 -0.28 -2.02 6.29
CA ALA A 94 -1.18 -0.92 6.04
C ALA A 94 -1.53 -0.90 4.54
N VAL A 95 -2.80 -0.70 4.22
CA VAL A 95 -3.33 -0.72 2.86
C VAL A 95 -4.23 0.49 2.62
N SER A 96 -4.19 1.04 1.42
CA SER A 96 -5.20 1.99 0.95
C SER A 96 -6.30 1.24 0.22
N HIS A 97 -7.53 1.36 0.70
CA HIS A 97 -8.68 0.59 0.27
C HIS A 97 -9.83 1.50 -0.14
N HIS A 98 -10.39 1.25 -1.33
CA HIS A 98 -11.57 1.96 -1.81
C HIS A 98 -12.83 1.44 -1.12
N THR A 99 -13.49 2.28 -0.34
CA THR A 99 -14.66 1.85 0.44
C THR A 99 -15.91 1.73 -0.41
N SER A 100 -16.80 0.81 -0.02
CA SER A 100 -18.02 0.50 -0.75
C SER A 100 -19.03 1.66 -0.86
N GLU A 101 -18.99 2.56 0.12
CA GLU A 101 -19.97 3.61 0.36
C GLU A 101 -19.82 4.77 -0.62
N ASP A 102 -18.58 5.13 -0.95
CA ASP A 102 -18.25 6.32 -1.74
C ASP A 102 -17.09 6.11 -2.72
N ALA A 103 -16.50 4.91 -2.80
CA ALA A 103 -15.31 4.57 -3.56
C ALA A 103 -14.07 5.42 -3.24
N ASN A 104 -14.07 6.17 -2.14
CA ASN A 104 -12.91 6.91 -1.70
C ASN A 104 -11.90 5.97 -1.03
N SER A 105 -10.62 6.22 -1.29
CA SER A 105 -9.55 5.51 -0.61
C SER A 105 -9.48 5.91 0.86
N ARG A 106 -9.41 4.93 1.75
CA ARG A 106 -9.10 5.10 3.18
C ARG A 106 -8.01 4.11 3.58
N ILE A 107 -7.23 4.47 4.58
CA ILE A 107 -6.15 3.64 5.07
C ILE A 107 -6.68 2.70 6.15
N TYR A 108 -6.38 1.42 6.00
CA TYR A 108 -6.66 0.36 6.96
C TYR A 108 -5.36 -0.34 7.34
N ILE A 109 -5.34 -0.94 8.52
CA ILE A 109 -4.28 -1.83 8.97
C ILE A 109 -4.85 -3.24 9.14
N VAL A 110 -4.13 -4.23 8.59
CA VAL A 110 -4.43 -5.65 8.69
C VAL A 110 -3.24 -6.39 9.31
N PRO A 111 -3.47 -7.48 10.06
CA PRO A 111 -2.38 -8.40 10.42
C PRO A 111 -1.75 -8.99 9.16
N LEU A 112 -0.42 -9.07 9.10
CA LEU A 112 0.27 -9.68 7.96
C LEU A 112 -0.05 -11.18 7.83
N ALA A 113 -0.38 -11.84 8.94
CA ALA A 113 -0.86 -13.21 8.97
C ALA A 113 -2.31 -13.39 8.46
N GLY A 114 -2.98 -12.30 8.10
CA GLY A 114 -4.38 -12.25 7.74
C GLY A 114 -5.31 -11.95 8.92
N GLY A 115 -6.45 -11.33 8.64
CA GLY A 115 -7.48 -11.01 9.60
C GLY A 115 -8.27 -9.74 9.26
N GLU A 116 -9.09 -9.32 10.22
CA GLU A 116 -9.98 -8.18 10.05
C GLU A 116 -9.20 -6.85 9.94
N PRO A 117 -9.51 -6.00 8.94
CA PRO A 117 -8.92 -4.68 8.79
C PRO A 117 -9.48 -3.69 9.81
N VAL A 118 -8.60 -2.84 10.34
CA VAL A 118 -8.95 -1.74 11.24
C VAL A 118 -8.78 -0.42 10.51
N LEU A 119 -9.81 0.43 10.53
CA LEU A 119 -9.78 1.75 9.91
C LEU A 119 -8.83 2.70 10.65
N VAL A 120 -7.99 3.42 9.92
CA VAL A 120 -7.08 4.45 10.46
C VAL A 120 -7.53 5.87 10.07
N THR A 121 -7.89 6.09 8.80
CA THR A 121 -8.31 7.42 8.31
C THR A 121 -9.81 7.49 8.06
N GLU A 122 -10.55 8.20 8.91
CA GLU A 122 -12.00 8.39 8.73
C GLU A 122 -12.33 9.22 7.49
N LYS A 123 -11.50 10.24 7.21
CA LYS A 123 -11.62 11.10 6.05
C LYS A 123 -10.90 10.51 4.84
N GLY A 124 -11.46 10.74 3.66
CA GLY A 124 -10.88 10.34 2.39
C GLY A 124 -11.07 11.41 1.31
N PRO A 125 -10.38 11.25 0.17
CA PRO A 125 -9.47 10.13 -0.12
C PRO A 125 -8.11 10.28 0.60
N SER A 126 -7.51 9.14 0.95
CA SER A 126 -6.19 9.01 1.61
C SER A 126 -5.40 7.86 0.97
N TYR A 127 -4.15 8.12 0.57
CA TYR A 127 -3.27 7.25 -0.21
C TYR A 127 -1.93 7.08 0.50
N LEU A 128 -1.70 5.88 1.03
CA LEU A 128 -0.59 5.52 1.92
C LEU A 128 0.75 5.37 1.19
N HIS A 129 1.81 5.96 1.73
CA HIS A 129 3.16 5.76 1.19
C HIS A 129 4.21 5.41 2.25
N GLY A 130 4.01 5.80 3.51
CA GLY A 130 5.04 5.63 4.54
C GLY A 130 4.52 5.10 5.86
N TRP A 131 5.31 4.21 6.48
CA TRP A 131 5.21 3.88 7.90
C TRP A 131 6.48 4.37 8.59
N SER A 132 6.32 5.18 9.64
CA SER A 132 7.45 5.66 10.43
C SER A 132 8.31 4.49 10.97
N PRO A 133 9.64 4.61 11.01
CA PRO A 133 10.52 3.53 11.47
C PRO A 133 10.27 3.10 12.92
N ASP A 134 9.75 4.00 13.76
CA ASP A 134 9.38 3.69 15.15
C ASP A 134 8.00 3.01 15.29
N GLY A 135 7.29 2.84 14.18
CA GLY A 135 6.05 2.11 14.08
C GLY A 135 4.80 2.88 14.48
N LYS A 136 4.88 4.18 14.84
CA LYS A 136 3.76 4.89 15.51
C LYS A 136 2.89 5.73 14.59
N ARG A 137 3.39 6.12 13.43
CA ARG A 137 2.70 7.01 12.48
C ARG A 137 2.77 6.52 11.05
N LEU A 138 1.76 6.88 10.28
CA LEU A 138 1.71 6.73 8.83
C LEU A 138 1.91 8.11 8.18
N ALA A 139 2.50 8.12 6.99
CA ALA A 139 2.56 9.26 6.08
C ALA A 139 1.81 8.90 4.79
N TYR A 140 1.00 9.84 4.31
CA TYR A 140 0.08 9.60 3.21
C TYR A 140 -0.24 10.89 2.48
N CYS A 141 -0.50 10.76 1.18
CA CYS A 141 -1.10 11.80 0.37
C CYS A 141 -2.61 11.79 0.63
N ALA A 142 -3.23 12.94 0.84
CA ALA A 142 -4.67 13.02 1.07
C ALA A 142 -5.27 14.24 0.40
N ALA A 143 -6.47 14.06 -0.17
CA ALA A 143 -7.25 15.19 -0.65
C ALA A 143 -8.20 15.68 0.43
N ARG A 144 -8.09 16.94 0.83
CA ARG A 144 -9.06 17.63 1.68
C ARG A 144 -9.53 18.87 0.94
N ASP A 145 -10.84 19.03 0.83
CA ASP A 145 -11.47 20.14 0.11
C ASP A 145 -10.97 20.35 -1.34
N GLY A 146 -10.51 19.26 -1.98
CA GLY A 146 -10.04 19.24 -3.37
C GLY A 146 -8.55 19.55 -3.57
N GLN A 147 -7.79 19.82 -2.51
CA GLN A 147 -6.33 20.00 -2.53
C GLN A 147 -5.65 18.74 -2.00
N TYR A 148 -4.59 18.28 -2.71
CA TYR A 148 -3.79 17.13 -2.30
C TYR A 148 -2.52 17.60 -1.61
N ASP A 149 -2.37 17.18 -0.35
CA ASP A 149 -1.24 17.53 0.50
C ASP A 149 -0.72 16.28 1.23
N ILE A 150 0.45 16.41 1.84
CA ILE A 150 1.04 15.37 2.69
C ILE A 150 0.46 15.47 4.09
N TYR A 151 0.01 14.34 4.61
CA TYR A 151 -0.51 14.20 5.96
C TYR A 151 0.22 13.10 6.74
N THR A 152 0.15 13.21 8.06
CA THR A 152 0.53 12.14 8.98
C THR A 152 -0.56 11.86 10.00
N ILE A 153 -0.68 10.61 10.42
CA ILE A 153 -1.65 10.16 11.43
C ILE A 153 -1.01 9.10 12.31
N ALA A 154 -1.48 8.96 13.56
CA ALA A 154 -1.08 7.83 14.39
C ALA A 154 -1.61 6.51 13.81
N VAL A 155 -0.90 5.42 14.03
CA VAL A 155 -1.28 4.08 13.58
C VAL A 155 -2.62 3.64 14.19
N GLU A 156 -2.92 4.10 15.40
CA GLU A 156 -4.18 3.87 16.09
C GLU A 156 -5.33 4.77 15.57
N GLY A 157 -5.06 5.62 14.57
CA GLY A 157 -6.00 6.59 14.02
C GLY A 157 -6.08 7.90 14.81
N GLY A 158 -7.19 8.62 14.65
CA GLY A 158 -7.45 9.89 15.33
C GLY A 158 -7.19 11.12 14.47
N ALA A 159 -6.65 12.18 15.07
CA ALA A 159 -6.46 13.46 14.38
C ALA A 159 -5.27 13.41 13.41
N GLU A 160 -5.54 13.72 12.14
CA GLU A 160 -4.50 13.90 11.11
C GLU A 160 -3.75 15.22 11.28
N THR A 161 -2.48 15.24 10.89
CA THR A 161 -1.61 16.43 10.84
C THR A 161 -1.24 16.71 9.39
N GLN A 162 -1.64 17.88 8.89
CA GLN A 162 -1.22 18.37 7.57
C GLN A 162 0.23 18.86 7.64
N LEU A 163 1.07 18.43 6.69
CA LEU A 163 2.48 18.80 6.62
C LEU A 163 2.79 19.77 5.49
N THR A 164 1.99 19.76 4.42
CA THR A 164 2.13 20.68 3.29
C THR A 164 0.80 21.37 2.98
N ASP A 165 0.86 22.56 2.38
CA ASP A 165 -0.32 23.38 2.04
C ASP A 165 -0.11 24.19 0.75
N LEU A 166 0.75 23.69 -0.15
CA LEU A 166 1.12 24.40 -1.36
C LEU A 166 0.19 24.01 -2.52
N PRO A 167 -0.11 24.95 -3.44
CA PRO A 167 -0.91 24.63 -4.61
C PRO A 167 -0.24 23.55 -5.46
N GLY A 168 -0.97 22.50 -5.80
CA GLY A 168 -0.45 21.40 -6.63
C GLY A 168 -0.91 20.03 -6.15
N LEU A 169 -0.08 19.03 -6.45
CA LEU A 169 -0.23 17.66 -6.00
C LEU A 169 1.09 17.32 -5.28
N ASP A 170 1.04 17.26 -3.96
CA ASP A 170 2.11 16.67 -3.17
C ASP A 170 1.77 15.20 -2.94
N ASP A 171 2.64 14.28 -3.36
CA ASP A 171 2.34 12.85 -3.39
C ASP A 171 3.60 12.00 -3.13
N GLY A 172 3.41 10.70 -2.85
CA GLY A 172 4.52 9.77 -2.61
C GLY A 172 5.32 9.96 -1.32
N PRO A 173 4.74 10.35 -0.16
CA PRO A 173 5.51 10.63 1.05
C PRO A 173 6.10 9.38 1.71
N GLU A 174 7.43 9.28 1.77
CA GLU A 174 8.13 8.18 2.46
C GLU A 174 9.01 8.69 3.59
N TYR A 175 9.00 7.99 4.74
CA TYR A 175 9.90 8.32 5.85
C TYR A 175 11.35 7.95 5.49
N SER A 176 12.29 8.82 5.86
CA SER A 176 13.70 8.44 5.89
C SER A 176 13.93 7.29 6.87
N PRO A 177 14.96 6.44 6.67
CA PRO A 177 15.22 5.28 7.54
C PRO A 177 15.46 5.63 9.02
N ASP A 178 15.95 6.83 9.31
CA ASP A 178 16.13 7.36 10.67
C ASP A 178 14.84 7.99 11.25
N GLY A 179 13.82 8.21 10.43
CA GLY A 179 12.55 8.82 10.80
C GLY A 179 12.60 10.33 11.01
N GLU A 180 13.72 10.99 10.71
CA GLU A 180 13.88 12.44 10.91
C GLU A 180 13.24 13.27 9.79
N HIS A 181 13.02 12.68 8.62
CA HIS A 181 12.51 13.35 7.43
C HIS A 181 11.40 12.53 6.74
N ILE A 182 10.62 13.23 5.92
CA ILE A 182 9.71 12.65 4.93
C ILE A 182 10.11 13.20 3.57
N TRP A 183 10.26 12.34 2.57
CA TRP A 183 10.55 12.68 1.17
C TRP A 183 9.26 12.63 0.36
N PHE A 184 9.03 13.61 -0.53
CA PHE A 184 7.89 13.72 -1.44
C PHE A 184 8.26 14.61 -2.64
#